data_AF-A0A2G9USL7-F1
#
_entry.id   AF-A0A2G9USL7-F1
#
_cell.length_a   1.000
_cell.length_b   1.000
_cell.length_c   1.000
_cell.angle_alpha   90.00
_cell.angle_beta   90.00
_cell.angle_gamma   90.00
#
_symmetry.space_group_name_H-M   'P 1'
#
loop_
_entity.id
_entity.type
_entity.pdbx_description
1 polymer ?
#
loop_
_entity_poly.entity_id
_entity_poly.type
_entity_poly.pdbx_seq_one_letter_code
_entity_poly.pdbx_strand_id
1 'polypeptide(L)'
;MLDWYADQFNFVVFGTDVHPQDRSQLILQFRPPDLSQIIGPIRADLIKIANPGPTELEPLLQVQIRQNLSYDPVLVMISPDEKQRQVMLEEVAQLMLDIDKLTKSSEPNITDMTLDDFKSAVPQISWQDLLGAELSPMLKLTDTTMISVMNLEYFKQLAVLISRYSLQAMANYLVVVTVKHLEIFTFSQQREPSWLQCAENLETFEPAQKLYITNNPLHNRDKLLSFLGELKKDFLATHLPYPPHYINDFNRMAFLVGYPRRLTDEDLVWKPFSSVRVQGRDRLQ
;
A
#
# COMPACT_ATOMS: atom_id res chain seq x y z
N MET A 1 -3.79 -4.31 15.19
CA MET A 1 -4.87 -4.44 14.19
C MET A 1 -5.34 -3.06 13.69
N LEU A 2 -4.48 -2.03 13.72
CA LEU A 2 -4.75 -0.73 13.13
C LEU A 2 -4.24 -0.64 11.67
N ASP A 3 -3.33 -1.54 11.29
CA ASP A 3 -2.69 -1.53 9.97
C ASP A 3 -3.68 -1.84 8.84
N TRP A 4 -4.69 -2.69 9.09
CA TRP A 4 -5.77 -2.93 8.11
C TRP A 4 -6.66 -1.71 7.86
N TYR A 5 -6.81 -0.84 8.86
CA TYR A 5 -7.74 0.29 8.77
C TYR A 5 -7.13 1.50 8.07
N ALA A 6 -5.84 1.77 8.30
CA ALA A 6 -5.09 2.82 7.62
C ALA A 6 -4.42 2.35 6.32
N ASP A 7 -4.21 1.03 6.15
CA ASP A 7 -3.63 0.38 4.98
C ASP A 7 -2.31 1.05 4.54
N GLN A 8 -2.14 1.36 3.26
CA GLN A 8 -0.94 1.98 2.70
C GLN A 8 -0.63 3.39 3.24
N PHE A 9 -1.51 3.97 4.06
CA PHE A 9 -1.30 5.30 4.65
C PHE A 9 -0.73 5.25 6.07
N ASN A 10 -0.50 4.05 6.65
CA ASN A 10 0.06 3.95 8.00
C ASN A 10 1.55 4.36 8.04
N PHE A 11 2.04 4.82 9.20
CA PHE A 11 3.45 5.22 9.37
C PHE A 11 4.45 4.12 9.00
N VAL A 12 4.08 2.87 9.21
CA VAL A 12 4.83 1.69 8.80
C VAL A 12 3.85 0.79 8.07
N VAL A 13 4.12 0.48 6.81
CA VAL A 13 3.29 -0.40 6.01
C VAL A 13 3.98 -1.75 5.87
N PHE A 14 3.27 -2.82 6.23
CA PHE A 14 3.77 -4.18 6.04
C PHE A 14 3.46 -4.70 4.64
N GLY A 15 4.40 -5.48 4.09
CA GLY A 15 4.29 -6.13 2.81
C GLY A 15 5.05 -7.45 2.79
N THR A 16 5.18 -8.04 1.61
CA THR A 16 5.94 -9.25 1.39
C THR A 16 6.96 -9.04 0.29
N ASP A 17 8.17 -9.53 0.49
CA ASP A 17 9.23 -9.58 -0.53
C ASP A 17 9.75 -11.01 -0.67
N VAL A 18 10.56 -11.26 -1.70
CA VAL A 18 11.20 -12.56 -1.92
C VAL A 18 12.53 -12.60 -1.20
N HIS A 19 12.81 -13.70 -0.49
CA HIS A 19 14.09 -13.84 0.22
C HIS A 19 15.26 -13.76 -0.78
N PRO A 20 16.30 -12.94 -0.50
CA PRO A 20 17.36 -12.64 -1.48
C PRO A 20 18.18 -13.87 -1.88
N GLN A 21 18.43 -14.78 -0.93
CA GLN A 21 19.21 -16.01 -1.13
C GLN A 21 18.36 -17.23 -1.53
N ASP A 22 17.13 -17.35 -1.03
CA ASP A 22 16.21 -18.44 -1.32
C ASP A 22 14.91 -17.89 -1.92
N ARG A 23 14.87 -17.75 -3.24
CA ARG A 23 13.71 -17.16 -3.93
C ARG A 23 12.41 -17.97 -3.82
N SER A 24 12.42 -19.13 -3.17
CA SER A 24 11.21 -19.89 -2.86
C SER A 24 10.50 -19.41 -1.60
N GLN A 25 11.16 -18.59 -0.78
CA GLN A 25 10.62 -18.08 0.49
C GLN A 25 10.19 -16.61 0.36
N LEU A 26 9.10 -16.27 1.04
CA LEU A 26 8.66 -14.90 1.24
C LEU A 26 9.16 -14.39 2.60
N ILE A 27 9.58 -13.14 2.62
CA ILE A 27 10.01 -12.42 3.83
C ILE A 27 9.11 -11.21 4.07
N LEU A 28 9.07 -10.74 5.31
CA LEU A 28 8.36 -9.53 5.69
C LEU A 28 9.06 -8.32 5.10
N GLN A 29 8.30 -7.43 4.47
CA GLN A 29 8.78 -6.16 3.95
C GLN A 29 8.24 -5.00 4.78
N PHE A 30 9.12 -4.09 5.19
CA PHE A 30 8.77 -2.83 5.83
C PHE A 30 8.82 -1.73 4.78
N ARG A 31 7.73 -0.98 4.64
CA ARG A 31 7.58 0.06 3.63
C ARG A 31 7.14 1.38 4.26
N PRO A 32 7.59 2.53 3.73
CA PRO A 32 6.98 3.82 4.02
C PRO A 32 5.53 3.90 3.51
N PRO A 33 4.69 4.80 4.05
CA PRO A 33 3.36 5.07 3.53
C PRO A 33 3.38 5.66 2.12
N ASP A 34 2.28 5.49 1.40
CA ASP A 34 1.99 6.19 0.16
C ASP A 34 0.81 7.15 0.31
N LEU A 35 1.10 8.43 0.51
CA LEU A 35 0.09 9.50 0.62
C LEU A 35 -0.31 10.09 -0.74
N SER A 36 0.14 9.51 -1.86
CA SER A 36 -0.11 10.04 -3.21
C SER A 36 -1.61 10.17 -3.53
N GLN A 37 -2.44 9.25 -3.05
CA GLN A 37 -3.88 9.28 -3.29
C GLN A 37 -4.60 10.42 -2.53
N ILE A 38 -4.02 10.90 -1.42
CA ILE A 38 -4.58 11.99 -0.62
C ILE A 38 -4.00 13.33 -1.07
N ILE A 39 -2.67 13.43 -1.15
CA ILE A 39 -1.95 14.69 -1.39
C ILE A 39 -1.80 14.99 -2.88
N GLY A 40 -1.65 13.96 -3.72
CA GLY A 40 -1.38 14.08 -5.15
C GLY A 40 -2.43 14.89 -5.91
N PRO A 41 -3.74 14.55 -5.81
CA PRO A 41 -4.80 15.31 -6.46
C PRO A 41 -4.82 16.78 -6.02
N ILE A 42 -4.68 17.02 -4.71
CA ILE A 42 -4.69 18.38 -4.13
C ILE A 42 -3.51 19.21 -4.65
N ARG A 43 -2.32 18.61 -4.71
CA ARG A 43 -1.12 19.24 -5.27
C ARG A 43 -1.31 19.57 -6.75
N ALA A 44 -1.85 18.64 -7.53
CA ALA A 44 -2.08 18.84 -8.96
C ALA A 44 -3.06 19.99 -9.21
N ASP A 45 -4.17 20.03 -8.46
CA ASP A 45 -5.16 21.10 -8.56
C ASP A 45 -4.58 22.46 -8.14
N LEU A 46 -3.82 22.51 -7.05
CA LEU A 46 -3.18 23.73 -6.60
C LEU A 46 -2.20 24.29 -7.64
N ILE A 47 -1.37 23.44 -8.24
CA ILE A 47 -0.45 23.83 -9.31
C ILE A 47 -1.24 24.33 -10.54
N LYS A 48 -2.33 23.66 -10.89
CA LYS A 48 -3.16 24.02 -12.04
C LYS A 48 -3.87 25.36 -11.87
N ILE A 49 -4.37 25.65 -10.67
CA ILE A 49 -5.21 26.82 -10.39
C ILE A 49 -4.37 28.05 -10.03
N ALA A 50 -3.40 27.88 -9.13
CA ALA A 50 -2.64 28.99 -8.55
C ALA A 50 -1.22 29.10 -9.10
N ASN A 51 -0.66 28.03 -9.67
CA ASN A 51 0.72 27.93 -10.13
C ASN A 51 1.74 28.58 -9.17
N PRO A 52 1.74 28.16 -7.89
CA PRO A 52 2.47 28.85 -6.83
C PRO A 52 3.99 28.73 -7.02
N GLY A 53 4.72 29.71 -6.52
CA GLY A 53 6.17 29.65 -6.49
C GLY A 53 6.71 28.52 -5.59
N PRO A 54 7.99 28.12 -5.72
CA PRO A 54 8.58 27.05 -4.91
C PRO A 54 8.46 27.23 -3.40
N THR A 55 8.48 28.47 -2.92
CA THR A 55 8.35 28.82 -1.50
C THR A 55 6.90 28.90 -1.01
N GLU A 56 5.94 29.02 -1.93
CA GLU A 56 4.52 29.19 -1.62
C GLU A 56 3.77 27.85 -1.68
N LEU A 57 4.28 26.89 -2.45
CA LEU A 57 3.62 25.61 -2.68
C LEU A 57 3.34 24.84 -1.39
N GLU A 58 4.34 24.68 -0.50
CA GLU A 58 4.20 23.86 0.71
C GLU A 58 3.18 24.48 1.71
N PRO A 59 3.24 25.79 2.06
CA PRO A 59 2.22 26.41 2.89
C PRO A 59 0.81 26.38 2.29
N LEU A 60 0.67 26.62 0.98
CA LEU A 60 -0.63 26.56 0.32
C LEU A 60 -1.19 25.14 0.29
N LEU A 61 -0.33 24.15 0.07
CA LEU A 61 -0.74 22.75 0.09
C LEU A 61 -1.20 22.33 1.49
N GLN A 62 -0.54 22.79 2.55
CA GLN A 62 -0.95 22.54 3.93
C GLN A 62 -2.37 23.09 4.19
N VAL A 63 -2.63 24.33 3.79
CA VAL A 63 -3.94 24.97 3.93
C VAL A 63 -4.99 24.21 3.14
N GLN A 64 -4.69 23.82 1.89
CA GLN A 64 -5.64 23.12 1.03
C GLN A 64 -5.95 21.72 1.54
N ILE A 65 -4.96 20.97 2.03
CA ILE A 65 -5.17 19.67 2.69
C ILE A 65 -6.11 19.85 3.88
N ARG A 66 -5.83 20.80 4.77
CA ARG A 66 -6.68 21.05 5.94
C ARG A 66 -8.11 21.41 5.54
N GLN A 67 -8.28 22.29 4.55
CA GLN A 67 -9.61 22.67 4.06
C GLN A 67 -10.36 21.46 3.48
N ASN A 68 -9.72 20.68 2.60
CA ASN A 68 -10.35 19.51 2.00
C ASN A 68 -10.76 18.47 3.06
N LEU A 69 -9.92 18.24 4.06
CA LEU A 69 -10.24 17.35 5.18
C LEU A 69 -11.36 17.90 6.08
N SER A 70 -11.43 19.22 6.27
CA SER A 70 -12.43 19.84 7.15
C SER A 70 -13.85 19.73 6.63
N TYR A 71 -13.99 19.68 5.30
CA TYR A 71 -15.26 19.51 4.58
C TYR A 71 -15.47 18.10 4.06
N ASP A 72 -14.56 17.18 4.41
CA ASP A 72 -14.76 15.77 4.10
C ASP A 72 -16.05 15.29 4.78
N PRO A 73 -17.02 14.75 4.02
CA PRO A 73 -18.32 14.44 4.61
C PRO A 73 -18.28 13.36 5.69
N VAL A 74 -17.34 12.39 5.60
CA VAL A 74 -17.24 11.32 6.60
C VAL A 74 -16.62 11.88 7.88
N LEU A 75 -15.61 12.74 7.78
CA LEU A 75 -15.06 13.44 8.94
C LEU A 75 -16.07 14.40 9.57
N VAL A 76 -16.91 15.07 8.77
CA VAL A 76 -18.03 15.88 9.27
C VAL A 76 -19.04 15.04 10.03
N MET A 77 -19.30 13.80 9.61
CA MET A 77 -20.18 12.88 10.37
C MET A 77 -19.55 12.43 11.69
N ILE A 78 -18.25 12.15 11.71
CA ILE A 78 -17.52 11.67 12.91
C ILE A 78 -17.36 12.78 13.94
N SER A 79 -17.05 13.99 13.50
CA SER A 79 -16.88 15.16 14.36
C SER A 79 -17.69 16.32 13.78
N PRO A 80 -18.97 16.49 14.14
CA PRO A 80 -19.84 17.50 13.54
C PRO A 80 -19.46 18.95 13.85
N ASP A 81 -18.81 19.19 14.98
CA ASP A 81 -18.36 20.53 15.37
C ASP A 81 -17.15 20.97 14.53
N GLU A 82 -17.32 22.06 13.77
CA GLU A 82 -16.29 22.57 12.86
C GLU A 82 -15.04 23.02 13.62
N LYS A 83 -15.19 23.67 14.77
CA LYS A 83 -14.03 24.17 15.53
C LYS A 83 -13.19 23.00 16.04
N GLN A 84 -13.84 21.96 16.57
CA GLN A 84 -13.17 20.74 17.00
C GLN A 84 -12.48 20.03 15.82
N ARG A 85 -13.11 19.94 14.65
CA ARG A 85 -12.45 19.41 13.44
C ARG A 85 -11.23 20.23 13.04
N GLN A 86 -11.33 21.55 13.01
CA GLN A 86 -10.20 22.41 12.65
C GLN A 86 -9.02 22.20 13.61
N VAL A 87 -9.29 22.13 14.92
CA VAL A 87 -8.26 21.84 15.94
C VAL A 87 -7.67 20.44 15.74
N MET A 88 -8.51 19.44 15.46
CA MET A 88 -8.05 18.06 15.18
C MET A 88 -7.11 18.01 13.96
N LEU A 89 -7.41 18.80 12.93
CA LEU A 89 -6.72 18.79 11.64
C LEU A 89 -5.53 19.76 11.56
N GLU A 90 -5.36 20.63 12.55
CA GLU A 90 -4.36 21.70 12.54
C GLU A 90 -2.93 21.16 12.37
N GLU A 91 -2.55 20.17 13.20
CA GLU A 91 -1.24 19.50 13.11
C GLU A 91 -1.22 18.38 12.05
N VAL A 92 -2.37 17.78 11.73
CA VAL A 92 -2.45 16.62 10.81
C VAL A 92 -2.02 16.99 9.40
N ALA A 93 -2.43 18.15 8.90
CA ALA A 93 -2.05 18.58 7.55
C ALA A 93 -0.53 18.76 7.40
N GLN A 94 0.13 19.32 8.43
CA GLN A 94 1.59 19.45 8.44
C GLN A 94 2.26 18.08 8.57
N LEU A 95 1.77 17.22 9.47
CA LEU A 95 2.30 15.88 9.66
C LEU A 95 2.22 15.06 8.36
N MET A 96 1.10 15.12 7.63
CA MET A 96 0.95 14.49 6.31
C MET A 96 1.99 14.97 5.30
N LEU A 97 2.27 16.27 5.26
CA LEU A 97 3.28 16.83 4.37
C LEU A 97 4.70 16.44 4.76
N ASP A 98 5.00 16.45 6.05
CA ASP A 98 6.31 16.05 6.55
C ASP A 98 6.58 14.57 6.23
N ILE A 99 5.58 13.70 6.41
CA ILE A 99 5.66 12.29 6.02
C ILE A 99 5.85 12.16 4.51
N ASP A 100 5.04 12.84 3.69
CA ASP A 100 5.15 12.79 2.22
C ASP A 100 6.50 13.29 1.70
N LYS A 101 7.07 14.28 2.37
CA LYS A 101 8.41 14.80 2.07
C LYS A 101 9.47 13.78 2.41
N LEU A 102 9.32 13.10 3.55
CA LEU A 102 10.24 12.09 4.04
C LEU A 102 10.21 10.83 3.16
N THR A 103 9.04 10.43 2.65
CA THR A 103 8.93 9.31 1.69
C THR A 103 9.57 9.63 0.34
N LYS A 104 9.56 10.91 -0.08
CA LYS A 104 10.10 11.37 -1.38
C LYS A 104 11.54 11.88 -1.33
N SER A 105 12.12 12.10 -0.14
CA SER A 105 13.46 12.69 0.01
C SER A 105 14.60 11.74 -0.32
N SER A 106 14.34 10.43 -0.36
CA SER A 106 15.34 9.39 -0.55
C SER A 106 14.99 8.58 -1.80
N GLU A 107 15.99 8.24 -2.60
CA GLU A 107 15.78 7.28 -3.68
C GLU A 107 15.32 5.94 -3.06
N PRO A 108 14.29 5.29 -3.64
CA PRO A 108 13.78 4.03 -3.11
C PRO A 108 14.89 2.97 -3.20
N ASN A 109 15.44 2.61 -2.05
CA ASN A 109 16.37 1.49 -1.92
C ASN A 109 15.70 0.37 -1.12
N ILE A 110 16.11 -0.87 -1.40
CA ILE A 110 15.69 -2.04 -0.63
C ILE A 110 16.93 -2.58 0.06
N THR A 111 16.87 -2.73 1.37
CA THR A 111 17.95 -3.28 2.20
C THR A 111 17.45 -4.55 2.86
N ASP A 112 18.08 -5.68 2.56
CA ASP A 112 17.83 -6.94 3.26
C ASP A 112 18.70 -7.01 4.51
N MET A 113 18.10 -7.30 5.66
CA MET A 113 18.80 -7.41 6.94
C MET A 113 18.05 -8.32 7.92
N THR A 114 18.66 -8.64 9.05
CA THR A 114 17.94 -9.34 10.12
C THR A 114 17.03 -8.38 10.87
N LEU A 115 15.99 -8.91 11.52
CA LEU A 115 15.10 -8.12 12.35
C LEU A 115 15.86 -7.44 13.52
N ASP A 116 16.88 -8.08 14.07
CA ASP A 116 17.74 -7.50 15.12
C ASP A 116 18.56 -6.31 14.62
N ASP A 117 19.14 -6.42 13.43
CA ASP A 117 19.90 -5.33 12.82
C ASP A 117 19.00 -4.11 12.58
N PHE A 118 17.76 -4.35 12.13
CA PHE A 118 16.79 -3.27 11.92
C PHE A 118 16.36 -2.59 13.22
N LYS A 119 16.06 -3.37 14.26
CA LYS A 119 15.77 -2.85 15.60
C LYS A 119 16.93 -2.00 16.14
N SER A 120 18.16 -2.45 15.90
CA SER A 120 19.38 -1.73 16.28
C SER A 120 19.60 -0.45 15.47
N ALA A 121 19.22 -0.46 14.19
CA ALA A 121 19.33 0.71 13.30
C ALA A 121 18.29 1.80 13.60
N VAL A 122 17.11 1.43 14.10
CA VAL A 122 16.00 2.34 14.46
C VAL A 122 15.49 2.03 15.87
N PRO A 123 16.28 2.28 16.92
CA PRO A 123 15.95 1.84 18.28
C PRO A 123 14.85 2.66 18.96
N GLN A 124 14.48 3.81 18.38
CA GLN A 124 13.49 4.72 18.98
C GLN A 124 12.06 4.20 18.85
N ILE A 125 11.79 3.28 17.92
CA ILE A 125 10.49 2.66 17.73
C ILE A 125 10.48 1.34 18.51
N SER A 126 9.44 1.13 19.34
CA SER A 126 9.25 -0.15 20.02
C SER A 126 8.74 -1.21 19.04
N TRP A 127 9.66 -1.75 18.24
CA TRP A 127 9.33 -2.74 17.20
C TRP A 127 8.71 -4.01 17.78
N GLN A 128 9.10 -4.42 18.98
CA GLN A 128 8.52 -5.60 19.63
C GLN A 128 7.04 -5.40 19.92
N ASP A 129 6.67 -4.24 20.46
CA ASP A 129 5.26 -3.92 20.75
C ASP A 129 4.46 -3.78 19.46
N LEU A 130 5.03 -3.11 18.46
CA LEU A 130 4.37 -2.86 17.18
C LEU A 130 4.13 -4.17 16.40
N LEU A 131 5.16 -5.00 16.25
CA LEU A 131 5.03 -6.32 15.60
C LEU A 131 4.17 -7.27 16.45
N GLY A 132 4.24 -7.14 17.78
CA GLY A 132 3.38 -7.83 18.72
C GLY A 132 1.90 -7.56 18.49
N ALA A 133 1.55 -6.29 18.30
CA ALA A 133 0.17 -5.82 18.12
C ALA A 133 -0.39 -6.07 16.71
N GLU A 134 0.46 -6.05 15.68
CA GLU A 134 0.02 -6.17 14.28
C GLU A 134 0.21 -7.58 13.69
N LEU A 135 1.30 -8.28 14.00
CA LEU A 135 1.70 -9.50 13.27
C LEU A 135 1.81 -10.78 14.12
N SER A 136 1.91 -10.66 15.45
CA SER A 136 2.06 -11.80 16.37
C SER A 136 1.05 -12.96 16.20
N PRO A 137 -0.25 -12.71 15.90
CA PRO A 137 -1.17 -13.83 15.66
C PRO A 137 -0.96 -14.53 14.31
N MET A 138 -0.21 -13.94 13.38
CA MET A 138 -0.04 -14.42 12.00
C MET A 138 1.36 -14.96 11.70
N LEU A 139 2.42 -14.42 12.33
CA LEU A 139 3.81 -14.72 12.01
C LEU A 139 4.64 -14.94 13.28
N LYS A 140 5.43 -16.02 13.29
CA LYS A 140 6.46 -16.24 14.31
C LYS A 140 7.76 -15.54 13.88
N LEU A 141 7.89 -14.28 14.27
CA LEU A 141 9.10 -13.49 14.02
C LEU A 141 10.14 -13.74 15.13
N THR A 142 11.39 -13.91 14.73
CA THR A 142 12.55 -14.04 15.63
C THR A 142 13.58 -12.98 15.26
N ASP A 143 14.53 -12.70 16.15
CA ASP A 143 15.56 -11.68 15.90
C ASP A 143 16.45 -12.01 14.69
N THR A 144 16.62 -13.29 14.38
CA THR A 144 17.34 -13.78 13.19
C THR A 144 16.49 -13.81 11.92
N THR A 145 15.21 -13.45 11.98
CA THR A 145 14.34 -13.46 10.80
C THR A 145 14.83 -12.43 9.79
N MET A 146 15.09 -12.87 8.57
CA MET A 146 15.42 -11.98 7.45
C MET A 146 14.19 -11.16 7.05
N ILE A 147 14.41 -9.87 6.85
CA ILE A 147 13.39 -8.91 6.43
C ILE A 147 13.95 -8.02 5.32
N SER A 148 13.04 -7.44 4.53
CA SER A 148 13.34 -6.46 3.50
C SER A 148 12.85 -5.10 3.98
N VAL A 149 13.71 -4.08 3.95
CA VAL A 149 13.37 -2.72 4.40
C VAL A 149 13.48 -1.78 3.20
N MET A 150 12.34 -1.24 2.78
CA MET A 150 12.31 -0.21 1.75
C MET A 150 12.58 1.14 2.39
N ASN A 151 13.60 1.84 1.90
CA ASN A 151 14.03 3.14 2.40
C ASN A 151 14.33 3.11 3.92
N LEU A 152 15.43 2.47 4.32
CA LEU A 152 15.85 2.41 5.73
C LEU A 152 15.99 3.81 6.36
N GLU A 153 16.39 4.80 5.56
CA GLU A 153 16.54 6.18 6.01
C GLU A 153 15.20 6.81 6.38
N TYR A 154 14.11 6.42 5.71
CA TYR A 154 12.75 6.82 6.10
C TYR A 154 12.47 6.48 7.56
N PHE A 155 12.73 5.24 7.98
CA PHE A 155 12.43 4.82 9.35
C PHE A 155 13.31 5.50 10.40
N LYS A 156 14.58 5.78 10.08
CA LYS A 156 15.47 6.57 10.96
C LYS A 156 14.94 7.99 11.16
N GLN A 157 14.48 8.64 10.10
CA GLN A 157 13.95 9.99 10.18
C GLN A 157 12.52 10.03 10.75
N LEU A 158 11.72 8.98 10.54
CA LEU A 158 10.36 8.85 11.08
C LEU A 158 10.38 8.93 12.61
N ALA A 159 11.32 8.25 13.25
CA ALA A 159 11.50 8.33 14.71
C ALA A 159 11.72 9.77 15.19
N VAL A 160 12.56 10.52 14.47
CA VAL A 160 12.82 11.94 14.77
C VAL A 160 11.58 12.78 14.51
N LEU A 161 10.86 12.52 13.41
CA LEU A 161 9.64 13.22 13.05
C LEU A 161 8.56 13.03 14.13
N ILE A 162 8.28 11.78 14.50
CA ILE A 162 7.29 11.41 15.53
C ILE A 162 7.58 12.12 16.85
N SER A 163 8.85 12.28 17.23
CA SER A 163 9.22 12.98 18.48
C SER A 163 8.86 14.48 18.50
N ARG A 164 8.58 15.09 17.35
CA ARG A 164 8.21 16.51 17.23
C ARG A 164 6.71 16.76 17.35
N TYR A 165 5.89 15.72 17.22
CA TYR A 165 4.43 15.82 17.23
C TYR A 165 3.85 15.30 18.54
N SER A 166 2.70 15.85 18.93
CA SER A 166 1.95 15.34 20.08
C SER A 166 1.38 13.94 19.80
N LEU A 167 1.18 13.14 20.87
CA LEU A 167 0.46 11.86 20.74
C LEU A 167 -0.93 12.05 20.14
N GLN A 168 -1.58 13.17 20.44
CA GLN A 168 -2.88 13.53 19.90
C GLN A 168 -2.84 13.77 18.39
N ALA A 169 -1.82 14.48 17.88
CA ALA A 169 -1.68 14.70 16.43
C ALA A 169 -1.44 13.40 15.66
N MET A 170 -0.64 12.48 16.22
CA MET A 170 -0.43 11.16 15.63
C MET A 170 -1.72 10.32 15.62
N ALA A 171 -2.47 10.34 16.72
CA ALA A 171 -3.77 9.66 16.80
C ALA A 171 -4.77 10.26 15.79
N ASN A 172 -4.85 11.58 15.69
CA ASN A 172 -5.71 12.27 14.72
C ASN A 172 -5.31 11.95 13.29
N TYR A 173 -4.01 11.89 12.99
CA TYR A 173 -3.52 11.47 11.68
C TYR A 173 -4.01 10.05 11.34
N LEU A 174 -3.83 9.09 12.25
CA LEU A 174 -4.28 7.71 12.05
C LEU A 174 -5.79 7.63 11.82
N VAL A 175 -6.58 8.41 12.57
CA VAL A 175 -8.04 8.52 12.35
C VAL A 175 -8.34 9.06 10.96
N VAL A 176 -7.69 10.14 10.54
CA VAL A 176 -7.95 10.76 9.23
C VAL A 176 -7.57 9.83 8.08
N VAL A 177 -6.39 9.20 8.11
CA VAL A 177 -5.98 8.29 7.03
C VAL A 177 -6.83 7.02 7.01
N THR A 178 -7.28 6.54 8.17
CA THR A 178 -8.25 5.45 8.27
C THR A 178 -9.58 5.84 7.63
N VAL A 179 -10.11 7.02 7.95
CA VAL A 179 -11.35 7.51 7.35
C VAL A 179 -11.20 7.62 5.83
N LYS A 180 -10.05 8.10 5.35
CA LYS A 180 -9.77 8.20 3.92
C LYS A 180 -9.66 6.84 3.23
N HIS A 181 -9.01 5.86 3.85
CA HIS A 181 -8.97 4.51 3.32
C HIS A 181 -10.36 3.88 3.26
N LEU A 182 -11.16 4.03 4.33
CA LEU A 182 -12.46 3.39 4.46
C LEU A 182 -13.60 4.14 3.76
N GLU A 183 -13.38 5.36 3.29
CA GLU A 183 -14.43 6.19 2.66
C GLU A 183 -15.13 5.46 1.52
N ILE A 184 -14.39 4.67 0.73
CA ILE A 184 -14.91 3.87 -0.40
C ILE A 184 -15.93 2.79 0.03
N PHE A 185 -15.97 2.45 1.31
CA PHE A 185 -16.88 1.47 1.90
C PHE A 185 -18.02 2.12 2.69
N THR A 186 -18.06 3.45 2.78
CA THR A 186 -19.13 4.16 3.49
C THR A 186 -20.32 4.42 2.58
N PHE A 187 -21.53 4.08 3.05
CA PHE A 187 -22.77 4.27 2.31
C PHE A 187 -23.54 5.47 2.87
N SER A 188 -23.97 6.37 1.99
CA SER A 188 -25.00 7.37 2.31
C SER A 188 -26.06 7.37 1.20
N GLN A 189 -27.25 7.93 1.45
CA GLN A 189 -28.29 8.06 0.40
C GLN A 189 -27.82 8.85 -0.84
N GLN A 190 -26.72 9.62 -0.70
CA GLN A 190 -26.08 10.38 -1.78
C GLN A 190 -24.83 9.68 -2.35
N ARG A 191 -24.38 8.58 -1.74
CA ARG A 191 -23.21 7.76 -2.11
C ARG A 191 -23.55 6.27 -2.02
N GLU A 192 -24.56 5.82 -2.75
CA GLU A 192 -24.65 4.40 -3.04
C GLU A 192 -23.63 4.08 -4.15
N PRO A 193 -22.74 3.10 -3.96
CA PRO A 193 -21.81 2.72 -5.01
C PRO A 193 -22.59 2.23 -6.22
N SER A 194 -22.09 2.57 -7.41
CA SER A 194 -22.62 1.96 -8.62
C SER A 194 -22.32 0.45 -8.62
N TRP A 195 -23.06 -0.32 -9.41
CA TRP A 195 -22.74 -1.74 -9.66
C TRP A 195 -21.28 -1.92 -10.11
N LEU A 196 -20.79 -1.01 -10.97
CA LEU A 196 -19.42 -1.02 -11.44
C LEU A 196 -18.44 -0.84 -10.28
N GLN A 197 -18.68 0.14 -9.41
CA GLN A 197 -17.83 0.40 -8.25
C GLN A 197 -17.83 -0.78 -7.25
N CYS A 198 -18.96 -1.47 -7.09
CA CYS A 198 -19.00 -2.72 -6.31
C CYS A 198 -18.14 -3.82 -6.95
N ALA A 199 -18.13 -3.94 -8.28
CA ALA A 199 -17.29 -4.90 -8.98
C ALA A 199 -15.80 -4.54 -8.87
N GLU A 200 -15.45 -3.27 -9.03
CA GLU A 200 -14.09 -2.73 -8.84
C GLU A 200 -13.59 -2.99 -7.41
N ASN A 201 -14.42 -2.74 -6.40
CA ASN A 201 -14.09 -3.03 -5.00
C ASN A 201 -13.85 -4.52 -4.73
N LEU A 202 -14.39 -5.41 -5.56
CA LEU A 202 -14.21 -6.86 -5.44
C LEU A 202 -13.04 -7.40 -6.28
N GLU A 203 -12.50 -6.63 -7.22
CA GLU A 203 -11.52 -7.09 -8.21
C GLU A 203 -10.24 -7.65 -7.59
N THR A 204 -9.83 -7.11 -6.44
CA THR A 204 -8.63 -7.52 -5.72
C THR A 204 -8.78 -8.86 -5.00
N PHE A 205 -10.01 -9.37 -4.83
CA PHE A 205 -10.28 -10.62 -4.14
C PHE A 205 -10.10 -11.83 -5.06
N GLU A 206 -9.29 -12.81 -4.62
CA GLU A 206 -9.03 -14.04 -5.38
C GLU A 206 -10.30 -14.81 -5.79
N PRO A 207 -11.36 -14.91 -4.95
CA PRO A 207 -12.63 -15.49 -5.38
C PRO A 207 -13.28 -14.79 -6.58
N ALA A 208 -13.24 -13.45 -6.64
CA ALA A 208 -13.77 -12.69 -7.76
C ALA A 208 -12.94 -12.93 -9.03
N GLN A 209 -11.61 -12.94 -8.90
CA GLN A 209 -10.70 -13.26 -10.00
C GLN A 209 -10.94 -14.69 -10.54
N LYS A 210 -11.15 -15.67 -9.65
CA LYS A 210 -11.48 -17.05 -10.03
C LYS A 210 -12.80 -17.15 -10.79
N LEU A 211 -13.84 -16.43 -10.35
CA LEU A 211 -15.11 -16.35 -11.07
C LEU A 211 -14.92 -15.78 -12.48
N TYR A 212 -14.13 -14.72 -12.63
CA TYR A 212 -13.79 -14.16 -13.94
C TYR A 212 -13.08 -15.20 -14.82
N ILE A 213 -12.05 -15.87 -14.30
CA ILE A 213 -11.25 -16.88 -15.01
C ILE A 213 -12.11 -18.06 -15.49
N THR A 214 -13.01 -18.53 -14.63
CA THR A 214 -13.88 -19.68 -14.92
C THR A 214 -14.85 -19.35 -16.05
N ASN A 215 -15.35 -18.11 -16.10
CA ASN A 215 -16.25 -17.64 -17.15
C ASN A 215 -15.53 -17.16 -18.41
N ASN A 216 -14.22 -16.87 -18.33
CA ASN A 216 -13.41 -16.35 -19.45
C ASN A 216 -12.11 -17.18 -19.62
N PRO A 217 -12.22 -18.47 -19.98
CA PRO A 217 -11.06 -19.34 -20.13
C PRO A 217 -10.14 -18.88 -21.27
N LEU A 218 -8.83 -18.87 -21.01
CA LEU A 218 -7.84 -18.47 -22.02
C LEU A 218 -7.50 -19.63 -22.96
N HIS A 219 -8.25 -19.75 -24.06
CA HIS A 219 -8.07 -20.84 -25.03
C HIS A 219 -6.76 -20.79 -25.85
N ASN A 220 -6.15 -19.62 -26.03
CA ASN A 220 -4.96 -19.43 -26.86
C ASN A 220 -3.65 -19.36 -26.06
N ARG A 221 -3.64 -19.82 -24.81
CA ARG A 221 -2.48 -19.72 -23.90
C ARG A 221 -1.19 -20.30 -24.51
N ASP A 222 -1.26 -21.49 -25.10
CA ASP A 222 -0.07 -22.16 -25.64
C ASP A 222 0.46 -21.48 -26.90
N LYS A 223 -0.42 -20.92 -27.74
CA LYS A 223 -0.02 -20.12 -28.90
C LYS A 223 0.71 -18.85 -28.49
N LEU A 224 0.21 -18.15 -27.47
CA LEU A 224 0.86 -16.96 -26.93
C LEU A 224 2.23 -17.29 -26.31
N LEU A 225 2.32 -18.37 -25.53
CA LEU A 225 3.60 -18.82 -24.97
C LEU A 225 4.60 -19.21 -26.06
N SER A 226 4.15 -19.89 -27.11
CA SER A 226 5.00 -20.23 -28.25
C SER A 226 5.51 -18.97 -28.95
N PHE A 227 4.64 -17.99 -29.20
CA PHE A 227 5.01 -16.72 -29.82
C PHE A 227 6.04 -15.95 -28.98
N LEU A 228 5.83 -15.83 -27.67
CA LEU A 228 6.80 -15.21 -26.75
C LEU A 228 8.13 -15.98 -26.71
N GLY A 229 8.07 -17.31 -26.80
CA GLY A 229 9.24 -18.17 -26.90
C GLY A 229 10.06 -17.90 -28.16
N GLU A 230 9.43 -17.74 -29.32
CA GLU A 230 10.12 -17.38 -30.56
C GLU A 230 10.71 -15.97 -30.49
N LEU A 231 9.96 -14.98 -29.98
CA LEU A 231 10.50 -13.62 -29.77
C LEU A 231 11.75 -13.61 -28.89
N LYS A 232 11.76 -14.41 -27.83
CA LYS A 232 12.93 -14.57 -26.95
C LYS A 232 14.12 -15.18 -27.70
N LYS A 233 13.90 -16.19 -28.54
CA LYS A 233 14.96 -16.79 -29.36
C LYS A 233 15.53 -15.77 -30.35
N ASP A 234 14.68 -15.04 -31.04
CA ASP A 234 15.09 -14.01 -32.01
C ASP A 234 15.88 -12.89 -31.35
N PHE A 235 15.44 -12.45 -30.16
CA PHE A 235 16.16 -11.46 -29.36
C PHE A 235 17.55 -11.98 -28.98
N LEU A 236 17.64 -13.20 -28.42
CA LEU A 236 18.91 -13.80 -28.01
C LEU A 236 19.86 -13.99 -29.19
N ALA A 237 19.36 -14.40 -30.36
CA ALA A 237 20.15 -14.59 -31.57
C ALA A 237 20.73 -13.26 -32.10
N THR A 238 19.93 -12.19 -32.04
CA THR A 238 20.34 -10.86 -32.53
C THR A 238 21.36 -10.18 -31.60
N HIS A 239 21.27 -10.44 -30.29
CA HIS A 239 22.06 -9.75 -29.28
C HIS A 239 23.22 -10.60 -28.71
N LEU A 240 23.59 -11.71 -29.35
CA LEU A 240 24.75 -12.53 -28.99
C LEU A 240 26.05 -11.76 -28.63
N PRO A 241 26.38 -10.60 -29.26
CA PRO A 241 27.57 -9.83 -28.90
C PRO A 241 27.51 -9.14 -27.52
N TYR A 242 26.36 -9.15 -26.86
CA TYR A 242 26.18 -8.46 -25.57
C TYR A 242 26.88 -9.21 -24.44
N PRO A 243 27.17 -8.53 -23.31
CA PRO A 243 27.81 -9.15 -22.17
C PRO A 243 27.08 -10.44 -21.70
N PRO A 244 27.80 -11.53 -21.37
CA PRO A 244 27.19 -12.82 -21.04
C PRO A 244 26.19 -12.77 -19.87
N HIS A 245 26.38 -11.86 -18.91
CA HIS A 245 25.43 -11.68 -17.80
C HIS A 245 24.06 -11.22 -18.30
N TYR A 246 24.02 -10.26 -19.23
CA TYR A 246 22.79 -9.73 -19.82
C TYR A 246 22.03 -10.81 -20.61
N ILE A 247 22.76 -11.62 -21.38
CA ILE A 247 22.20 -12.73 -22.14
C ILE A 247 21.65 -13.82 -21.23
N ASN A 248 22.34 -14.11 -20.12
CA ASN A 248 21.90 -15.09 -19.14
C ASN A 248 20.63 -14.63 -18.41
N ASP A 249 20.52 -13.35 -18.07
CA ASP A 249 19.32 -12.79 -17.43
C ASP A 249 18.10 -12.90 -18.35
N PHE A 250 18.25 -12.51 -19.62
CA PHE A 250 17.19 -12.66 -20.61
C PHE A 250 16.83 -14.13 -20.84
N ASN A 251 17.82 -15.02 -20.87
CA ASN A 251 17.60 -16.45 -21.03
C ASN A 251 16.86 -17.09 -19.83
N ARG A 252 16.99 -16.52 -18.63
CA ARG A 252 16.26 -16.97 -17.43
C ARG A 252 14.85 -16.40 -17.31
N MET A 253 14.49 -15.43 -18.14
CA MET A 253 13.16 -14.84 -18.15
C MET A 253 12.07 -15.90 -18.38
N ALA A 254 11.09 -15.95 -17.49
CA ALA A 254 9.90 -16.80 -17.61
C ALA A 254 8.71 -15.97 -18.08
N PHE A 255 7.93 -16.52 -19.01
CA PHE A 255 6.69 -15.89 -19.47
C PHE A 255 5.50 -16.41 -18.68
N LEU A 256 4.72 -15.49 -18.12
CA LEU A 256 3.43 -15.76 -17.49
C LEU A 256 2.34 -15.16 -18.39
N VAL A 257 1.33 -15.95 -18.75
CA VAL A 257 0.26 -15.54 -19.67
C VAL A 257 -1.09 -15.89 -19.08
N GLY A 258 -1.99 -14.90 -19.05
CA GLY A 258 -3.32 -15.03 -18.49
C GLY A 258 -3.28 -14.92 -16.97
N TYR A 259 -3.72 -15.98 -16.30
CA TYR A 259 -3.91 -16.01 -14.85
C TYR A 259 -3.00 -17.04 -14.17
N PRO A 260 -2.63 -16.82 -12.89
CA PRO A 260 -1.91 -17.80 -12.08
C PRO A 260 -2.69 -19.12 -11.94
N ARG A 261 -2.01 -20.25 -12.12
CA ARG A 261 -2.62 -21.59 -11.95
C ARG A 261 -3.22 -21.81 -10.56
N ARG A 262 -2.65 -21.18 -9.53
CA ARG A 262 -3.18 -21.28 -8.15
C ARG A 262 -4.64 -20.80 -8.04
N LEU A 263 -5.05 -19.85 -8.89
CA LEU A 263 -6.43 -19.33 -8.88
C LEU A 263 -7.45 -20.31 -9.48
N THR A 264 -7.00 -21.36 -10.17
CA THR A 264 -7.90 -22.42 -10.65
C THR A 264 -8.18 -23.48 -9.60
N ASP A 265 -7.40 -23.53 -8.53
CA ASP A 265 -7.58 -24.48 -7.42
C ASP A 265 -8.74 -24.01 -6.53
N GLU A 266 -9.68 -24.90 -6.19
CA GLU A 266 -10.82 -24.57 -5.32
C GLU A 266 -10.38 -24.40 -3.87
N ASP A 267 -9.50 -25.27 -3.38
CA ASP A 267 -9.09 -25.30 -1.98
C ASP A 267 -8.19 -24.11 -1.66
N LEU A 268 -7.30 -23.72 -2.59
CA LEU A 268 -6.42 -22.57 -2.35
C LEU A 268 -7.18 -21.24 -2.35
N VAL A 269 -8.23 -21.12 -3.17
CA VAL A 269 -8.97 -19.85 -3.31
C VAL A 269 -10.10 -19.72 -2.31
N TRP A 270 -10.91 -20.76 -2.06
CA TRP A 270 -12.10 -20.62 -1.22
C TRP A 270 -11.87 -20.91 0.26
N LYS A 271 -10.96 -21.82 0.58
CA LYS A 271 -10.70 -22.21 1.98
C LYS A 271 -10.29 -21.02 2.85
N PRO A 272 -9.45 -20.07 2.41
CA PRO A 272 -9.12 -18.88 3.21
C PRO A 272 -10.34 -17.99 3.53
N PHE A 273 -11.37 -18.02 2.67
CA PHE A 273 -12.58 -17.20 2.81
C PHE A 273 -13.74 -17.95 3.48
N SER A 274 -13.57 -19.24 3.79
CA SER A 274 -14.63 -20.09 4.36
C SER A 274 -15.19 -19.59 5.70
N SER A 275 -14.40 -18.81 6.45
CA SER A 275 -14.81 -18.19 7.72
C SER A 275 -15.46 -16.81 7.56
N VAL A 276 -15.40 -16.20 6.37
CA VAL A 276 -15.95 -14.87 6.11
C VAL A 276 -17.45 -14.98 5.94
N ARG A 277 -18.22 -14.32 6.82
CA ARG A 277 -19.68 -14.24 6.72
C ARG A 277 -20.09 -12.92 6.10
N VAL A 278 -20.70 -12.97 4.93
CA VAL A 278 -21.31 -11.80 4.29
C VAL A 278 -22.77 -11.71 4.74
N GLN A 279 -23.18 -10.57 5.30
CA GLN A 279 -24.59 -10.28 5.58
C GLN A 279 -25.18 -9.51 4.41
N GLY A 280 -26.25 -10.05 3.82
CA GLY A 280 -27.11 -9.29 2.91
C GLY A 280 -27.93 -8.24 3.66
N ARG A 281 -28.35 -7.18 2.97
CA ARG A 281 -29.19 -6.09 3.52
C ARG A 281 -30.50 -6.56 4.17
N ASP A 282 -30.95 -7.79 3.90
CA ASP A 282 -32.26 -8.32 4.31
C ASP A 282 -32.42 -8.68 5.80
N ARG A 283 -31.46 -8.35 6.68
CA ARG A 283 -31.55 -8.65 8.13
C ARG A 283 -31.39 -7.45 9.07
N LEU A 284 -31.51 -6.24 8.54
CA LEU A 284 -31.68 -5.02 9.35
C LEU A 284 -33.11 -4.47 9.12
N GLN A 285 -34.10 -5.23 9.58
CA GLN A 285 -35.44 -4.75 9.91
C GLN A 285 -35.75 -5.11 11.35
#